data_AF-A0A7J4L8J0-F1
#
_entry.id   AF-A0A7J4L8J0-F1
#
_cell.length_a   1.000
_cell.length_b   1.000
_cell.length_c   1.000
_cell.angle_alpha   90.00
_cell.angle_beta   90.00
_cell.angle_gamma   90.00
#
_symmetry.space_group_name_H-M   'P 1'
#
loop_
_entity.id
_entity.type
_entity.pdbx_description
1 polymer ?
#
loop_
_entity_poly.entity_id
_entity_poly.type
_entity_poly.pdbx_seq_one_letter_code
_entity_poly.pdbx_strand_id
1 'polypeptide(L)' 'MPQPQKEAEKHNFEEKNLSEIKIPISVLSDRSLATLEAVVVYMKDTLNLTYHQIAELLNRDDRTIWTCYNRAAKKRGK' A
#
# COMPACT_ATOMS: atom_id res chain seq x y z
N MET A 1 -43.24 -4.61 12.44
CA MET A 1 -41.94 -5.15 12.89
C MET A 1 -40.86 -4.51 12.01
N PRO A 2 -40.21 -3.42 12.45
CA PRO A 2 -39.13 -2.79 11.70
C PRO A 2 -37.81 -3.53 11.96
N GLN A 3 -37.14 -3.93 10.89
CA GLN A 3 -35.76 -4.46 10.94
C GLN A 3 -34.77 -3.30 11.14
N PRO A 4 -33.75 -3.45 12.00
CA PRO A 4 -32.85 -2.38 12.38
C PRO A 4 -31.79 -2.07 11.33
N GLN A 5 -31.51 -0.77 11.24
CA GLN A 5 -30.51 -0.10 10.42
C GLN A 5 -29.09 -0.49 10.85
N LYS A 6 -28.20 -0.71 9.87
CA LYS A 6 -26.78 -0.33 9.90
C LYS A 6 -26.15 -0.54 8.52
N GLU A 7 -26.50 0.34 7.59
CA GLU A 7 -25.78 0.50 6.34
C GLU A 7 -24.69 1.54 6.62
N ALA A 8 -23.51 1.05 7.00
CA ALA A 8 -22.39 1.86 7.42
C ALA A 8 -21.90 2.70 6.23
N GLU A 9 -22.04 4.02 6.42
CA GLU A 9 -21.07 5.04 6.05
C GLU A 9 -20.45 4.90 4.67
N LYS A 10 -21.12 5.57 3.72
CA LYS A 10 -20.58 6.04 2.46
C LYS A 10 -19.25 6.75 2.71
N HIS A 11 -18.15 6.03 2.56
CA HIS A 11 -16.87 6.67 2.33
C HIS A 11 -16.89 7.25 0.91
N ASN A 12 -17.13 8.55 0.84
CA ASN A 12 -16.82 9.38 -0.32
C ASN A 12 -15.34 9.19 -0.63
N PHE A 13 -15.03 8.23 -1.50
CA PHE A 13 -13.73 8.13 -2.12
C PHE A 13 -13.69 9.22 -3.17
N GLU A 14 -13.11 10.35 -2.81
CA GLU A 14 -12.68 11.33 -3.79
C GLU A 14 -11.92 10.59 -4.89
N GLU A 15 -12.35 10.77 -6.14
CA GLU A 15 -11.64 10.38 -7.35
C GLU A 15 -10.31 11.12 -7.41
N LYS A 16 -9.37 10.75 -6.53
CA LYS A 16 -7.96 11.03 -6.77
C LYS A 16 -7.62 10.27 -8.02
N ASN A 17 -7.34 11.00 -9.09
CA ASN A 17 -6.70 10.46 -10.28
C ASN A 17 -5.42 9.72 -9.81
N LEU A 18 -5.52 8.40 -9.64
CA LEU A 18 -4.44 7.48 -9.27
C LEU A 18 -3.42 7.31 -10.43
N SER A 19 -3.51 8.13 -11.47
CA SER A 19 -2.90 7.91 -12.77
C SER A 19 -1.40 8.21 -12.85
N GLU A 20 -0.79 8.85 -11.84
CA GLU A 20 0.67 9.08 -11.85
C GLU A 20 1.31 9.02 -10.45
N ILE A 21 1.47 7.83 -9.88
CA ILE A 21 2.42 7.66 -8.77
C ILE A 21 3.84 7.68 -9.35
N LYS A 22 4.58 8.76 -9.07
CA LYS A 22 5.99 8.88 -9.45
C LYS A 22 6.86 8.25 -8.37
N ILE A 23 7.49 7.15 -8.72
CA ILE A 23 8.45 6.46 -7.86
C ILE A 23 9.86 6.80 -8.35
N PRO A 24 10.72 7.41 -7.53
CA PRO A 24 12.08 7.71 -7.93
C PRO A 24 12.89 6.41 -8.06
N ILE A 25 13.72 6.32 -9.09
CA ILE A 25 14.54 5.14 -9.39
C ILE A 25 15.50 4.79 -8.24
N SER A 26 15.85 5.77 -7.40
CA SER A 26 16.68 5.59 -6.20
C SER A 26 16.11 4.60 -5.20
N VAL A 27 14.78 4.41 -5.17
CA VAL A 27 14.12 3.40 -4.33
C VAL A 27 14.58 1.98 -4.70
N LEU A 28 14.87 1.76 -5.98
CA LEU A 28 15.33 0.47 -6.51
C LEU A 28 16.86 0.30 -6.46
N SER A 29 17.59 1.30 -5.96
CA SER A 29 19.05 1.19 -5.77
C SER A 29 19.42 0.22 -4.66
N ASP A 30 18.53 0.01 -3.69
CA ASP A 30 18.72 -0.93 -2.58
C ASP A 30 18.60 -2.39 -3.08
N ARG A 31 19.74 -3.03 -3.33
CA ARG A 31 19.82 -4.43 -3.81
C ARG A 31 19.49 -5.47 -2.75
N SER A 32 19.33 -5.08 -1.47
CA SER A 32 18.92 -6.01 -0.42
C SER A 32 17.42 -6.34 -0.50
N LEU A 33 16.62 -5.41 -1.05
CA LEU A 33 15.19 -5.53 -1.22
C LEU A 33 14.82 -6.01 -2.63
N ALA A 34 13.77 -6.81 -2.73
CA ALA A 34 13.14 -7.08 -4.02
C ALA A 34 12.46 -5.81 -4.55
N THR A 35 12.27 -5.70 -5.86
CA THR A 35 11.65 -4.53 -6.51
C THR A 35 10.29 -4.18 -5.88
N LEU A 36 9.45 -5.19 -5.63
CA LEU A 36 8.15 -5.01 -4.99
C LEU A 36 8.27 -4.56 -3.52
N GLU A 37 9.23 -5.12 -2.79
CA GLU A 37 9.49 -4.74 -1.39
C GLU A 37 9.91 -3.28 -1.30
N ALA A 38 10.83 -2.84 -2.16
CA ALA A 38 11.29 -1.46 -2.21
C ALA A 38 10.15 -0.48 -2.55
N VAL A 39 9.32 -0.81 -3.54
CA VAL A 39 8.15 -0.02 -3.91
C VAL A 39 7.14 0.06 -2.77
N VAL A 40 6.78 -1.07 -2.15
CA VAL A 40 5.83 -1.12 -1.03
C VAL A 40 6.34 -0.31 0.17
N VAL A 41 7.63 -0.42 0.51
CA VAL A 41 8.22 0.38 1.59
C VAL A 41 8.19 1.86 1.27
N TYR A 42 8.51 2.27 0.03
CA TYR A 42 8.42 3.68 -0.35
C TYR A 42 6.98 4.21 -0.29
N MET A 43 6.01 3.45 -0.81
CA MET A 43 4.60 3.81 -0.74
C MET A 43 4.08 3.90 0.71
N LYS A 44 4.61 3.07 1.60
CA LYS A 44 4.24 3.07 3.02
C LYS A 44 4.93 4.16 3.82
N ASP A 45 6.26 4.24 3.74
CA ASP A 45 7.09 5.11 4.59
C ASP A 45 7.18 6.54 4.04
N THR A 46 7.08 6.73 2.72
CA THR A 46 7.23 8.05 2.08
C THR A 46 5.89 8.63 1.66
N LEU A 47 4.97 7.82 1.13
CA LEU A 47 3.64 8.28 0.72
C LEU A 47 2.56 8.07 1.79
N ASN A 48 2.91 7.45 2.93
CA ASN A 48 2.01 7.19 4.06
C ASN A 48 0.70 6.47 3.69
N LEU A 49 0.74 5.64 2.65
CA LEU A 49 -0.45 4.91 2.18
C LEU A 49 -0.80 3.75 3.12
N THR A 50 -2.09 3.42 3.18
CA THR A 50 -2.55 2.21 3.86
C THR A 50 -2.20 0.96 3.05
N TYR A 51 -2.15 -0.20 3.70
CA TYR A 51 -1.90 -1.45 2.97
C TYR A 51 -2.97 -1.71 1.91
N HIS A 52 -4.21 -1.33 2.21
CA HIS A 52 -5.34 -1.45 1.30
C HIS A 52 -5.20 -0.56 0.07
N GLN A 53 -4.81 0.70 0.25
CA GLN A 53 -4.55 1.60 -0.88
C GLN A 53 -3.42 1.08 -1.76
N ILE A 54 -2.34 0.57 -1.16
CA ILE A 54 -1.21 -0.01 -1.90
C ILE A 54 -1.64 -1.29 -2.63
N ALA A 55 -2.50 -2.09 -2.02
CA ALA A 55 -3.06 -3.32 -2.59
C ALA A 55 -3.93 -3.02 -3.83
N GLU A 56 -4.84 -2.04 -3.73
CA GLU A 56 -5.64 -1.56 -4.86
C GLU A 56 -4.75 -1.00 -5.99
N LEU A 57 -3.76 -0.18 -5.64
CA LEU A 57 -2.83 0.44 -6.58
C LEU A 57 -1.99 -0.56 -7.37
N LEU A 58 -1.51 -1.60 -6.69
CA LEU A 58 -0.68 -2.64 -7.29
C LEU A 58 -1.51 -3.81 -7.84
N ASN A 59 -2.83 -3.75 -7.68
CA ASN A 59 -3.77 -4.84 -7.98
C ASN A 59 -3.29 -6.17 -7.38
N ARG A 60 -3.06 -6.16 -6.07
CA ARG A 60 -2.58 -7.29 -5.26
C ARG A 60 -3.42 -7.42 -3.99
N ASP A 61 -3.32 -8.58 -3.36
CA ASP A 61 -3.97 -8.81 -2.06
C ASP A 61 -3.23 -8.07 -0.93
N ASP A 62 -3.97 -7.52 0.01
CA ASP A 62 -3.47 -6.87 1.23
C ASP A 62 -2.42 -7.70 1.98
N ARG A 63 -2.61 -9.03 2.07
CA ARG A 63 -1.68 -9.95 2.72
C ARG A 63 -0.34 -10.01 2.00
N THR A 64 -0.35 -9.86 0.67
CA THR A 64 0.87 -9.80 -0.15
C THR A 64 1.64 -8.53 0.17
N ILE A 65 0.96 -7.39 0.22
CA ILE A 65 1.59 -6.11 0.58
C ILE A 65 2.19 -6.16 1.99
N TRP A 66 1.42 -6.67 2.96
CA TRP A 66 1.88 -6.79 4.34
C TRP A 66 3.09 -7.72 4.46
N THR A 67 3.08 -8.88 3.80
CA THR A 67 4.22 -9.81 3.83
C THR A 67 5.46 -9.21 3.17
N CYS A 68 5.32 -8.51 2.04
CA CYS A 68 6.43 -7.79 1.40
C CYS A 68 7.02 -6.73 2.32
N TYR A 69 6.17 -5.89 2.93
CA TYR A 69 6.63 -4.85 3.87
C TYR A 69 7.37 -5.46 5.07
N ASN A 70 6.81 -6.52 5.68
CA ASN A 70 7.41 -7.18 6.83
C ASN A 70 8.75 -7.85 6.50
N ARG A 71 8.87 -8.48 5.31
CA ARG A 71 10.16 -9.03 4.84
C ARG A 71 11.19 -7.92 4.62
N ALA A 72 10.76 -6.79 4.04
CA ALA A 72 11.62 -5.65 3.81
C ALA A 72 12.12 -5.02 5.13
N ALA A 73 11.24 -4.90 6.13
CA ALA A 73 11.59 -4.41 7.46
C ALA A 73 12.65 -5.30 8.12
N LYS A 74 12.46 -6.63 8.09
CA LYS A 74 13.45 -7.60 8.60
C LYS A 74 14.81 -7.49 7.91
N LYS A 75 14.83 -7.29 6.59
CA LYS A 75 16.07 -7.12 5.82
C LYS A 75 16.79 -5.80 6.15
N ARG A 76 16.02 -4.74 6.45
CA ARG A 76 16.55 -3.44 6.88
C ARG A 76 16.92 -3.38 8.36
N GLY A 77 16.64 -4.42 9.14
CA GLY A 77 16.86 -4.42 10.59
C GLY A 77 15.95 -3.44 11.35
N LYS A 78 14.81 -3.06 10.76
CA LYS A 78 13.76 -2.30 11.45
C LYS A 78 12.92 -3.21 12.34
#